data_AF-A0A1F2TX68-F1
#
_entry.id   AF-A0A1F2TX68-F1
#
_cell.length_a   1.000
_cell.length_b   1.000
_cell.length_c   1.000
_cell.angle_alpha   90.00
_cell.angle_beta   90.00
_cell.angle_gamma   90.00
#
_symmetry.space_group_name_H-M   'P 1'
#
loop_
_entity.id
_entity.type
_entity.pdbx_description
1 polymer ?
#
loop_
_entity_poly.entity_id
_entity_poly.type
_entity_poly.pdbx_seq_one_letter_code
_entity_poly.pdbx_strand_id
1 'polypeptide(L)'
;MRYFFTFDASACTGCKSCQVACKDKNGLPLGVLWRRVYEVSGGTWERRGAAWTNSVFAYNVSVGCNHCAEPACASACPADAYVIRDDGIVWLDSTKCIGCEYCAWACPYSAPQYSPDLGRTTKCDFCMDLLDEGLPPSCVAACPMRALEYTRVDDADATGPFGTRALWEMLAAEHPFPLPAVSRTKPHVAVKPHPAMINKLPKVVANREEIRPRPAGEDLSLVAFTLLGQAAAGTAIVSLLLRTPLDRPLLLTIGVLTALAALVSLLHLGTRSRAWRAPAHAKTSPLSREVVMLTVFGAAWLVALLTPSAGHVALAVSGVALVYSMTEVYRIDAVPGWNTWRTPVSFAFGAMFLGLIVVAVVSGWIATSPVRTWWFVLAGAAIAAQLVSRRRFYGRRRDKVM
;
A
#
# COMPACT_ATOMS: atom_id res chain seq x y z
N MET A 1 -11.62 13.14 23.76
CA MET A 1 -12.45 11.95 23.49
C MET A 1 -12.54 11.68 22.00
N ARG A 2 -12.20 10.46 21.59
CA ARG A 2 -12.19 9.98 20.20
C ARG A 2 -13.14 8.80 20.01
N TYR A 3 -13.64 8.60 18.80
CA TYR A 3 -14.54 7.49 18.47
C TYR A 3 -13.80 6.17 18.26
N PHE A 4 -14.32 5.11 18.87
CA PHE A 4 -13.80 3.75 18.81
C PHE A 4 -14.89 2.77 18.43
N PHE A 5 -14.55 1.77 17.61
CA PHE A 5 -15.38 0.59 17.46
C PHE A 5 -15.03 -0.43 18.55
N THR A 6 -16.03 -1.12 19.07
CA THR A 6 -15.82 -2.25 19.98
C THR A 6 -16.53 -3.47 19.44
N PHE A 7 -15.83 -4.60 19.34
CA PHE A 7 -16.31 -5.78 18.65
C PHE A 7 -16.16 -7.04 19.52
N ASP A 8 -17.28 -7.69 19.82
CA ASP A 8 -17.34 -8.99 20.47
C ASP A 8 -17.37 -10.11 19.42
N ALA A 9 -16.20 -10.70 19.15
CA ALA A 9 -16.11 -11.81 18.21
C ALA A 9 -16.75 -13.09 18.75
N SER A 10 -16.91 -13.24 20.07
CA SER A 10 -17.58 -14.39 20.68
C SER A 10 -19.10 -14.41 20.43
N ALA A 11 -19.70 -13.24 20.17
CA ALA A 11 -21.12 -13.09 19.86
C ALA A 11 -21.42 -12.97 18.34
N CYS A 12 -20.40 -12.82 17.50
CA CYS A 12 -20.58 -12.57 16.07
C CYS A 12 -20.94 -13.85 15.29
N THR A 13 -22.17 -13.91 14.78
CA THR A 13 -22.67 -15.04 13.97
C THR A 13 -22.28 -14.98 12.49
N GLY A 14 -21.66 -13.88 12.04
CA GLY A 14 -21.27 -13.74 10.64
C GLY A 14 -22.42 -13.39 9.67
N CYS A 15 -23.57 -12.94 10.18
CA CYS A 15 -24.79 -12.65 9.38
C CYS A 15 -24.66 -11.57 8.30
N LYS A 16 -23.55 -10.82 8.24
CA LYS A 16 -23.28 -9.75 7.25
C LYS A 16 -24.27 -8.56 7.25
N SER A 17 -25.20 -8.45 8.20
CA SER A 17 -26.10 -7.28 8.31
C SER A 17 -25.34 -5.95 8.40
N CYS A 18 -24.26 -5.91 9.18
CA CYS A 18 -23.40 -4.72 9.31
C CYS A 18 -22.72 -4.30 7.98
N GLN A 19 -22.46 -5.25 7.10
CA GLN A 19 -21.87 -5.02 5.78
C GLN A 19 -22.93 -4.48 4.81
N VAL A 20 -24.12 -5.10 4.78
CA VAL A 20 -25.24 -4.65 3.92
C VAL A 20 -25.72 -3.26 4.32
N ALA A 21 -25.91 -3.00 5.61
CA ALA A 21 -26.33 -1.68 6.11
C ALA A 21 -25.30 -0.58 5.80
N CYS A 22 -24.00 -0.89 5.90
CA CYS A 22 -22.95 0.04 5.52
C CYS A 22 -22.97 0.33 4.02
N LYS A 23 -23.24 -0.69 3.20
CA LYS A 23 -23.31 -0.56 1.74
C LYS A 23 -24.51 0.28 1.31
N ASP A 24 -25.67 -0.01 1.88
CA ASP A 24 -26.93 0.68 1.60
C ASP A 24 -26.86 2.16 1.99
N LYS A 25 -26.54 2.45 3.27
CA LYS A 25 -26.44 3.82 3.79
C LYS A 25 -25.50 4.72 2.96
N ASN A 26 -24.38 4.17 2.49
CA ASN A 26 -23.35 4.95 1.79
C ASN A 26 -23.41 4.82 0.26
N GLY A 27 -24.40 4.12 -0.29
CA GLY A 27 -24.53 3.91 -1.74
C GLY A 27 -23.29 3.28 -2.38
N LEU A 28 -22.66 2.29 -1.72
CA LEU A 28 -21.39 1.74 -2.21
C LEU A 28 -21.61 0.88 -3.48
N PRO A 29 -20.74 1.03 -4.50
CA PRO A 29 -20.86 0.26 -5.74
C PRO A 29 -20.57 -1.23 -5.54
N LEU A 30 -20.83 -2.02 -6.58
CA LEU A 30 -20.49 -3.45 -6.59
C LEU A 30 -18.97 -3.64 -6.37
N GLY A 31 -18.61 -4.61 -5.53
CA GLY A 31 -17.22 -4.92 -5.21
C GLY A 31 -16.53 -4.00 -4.18
N VAL A 32 -17.19 -2.92 -3.71
CA VAL A 32 -16.66 -2.06 -2.64
C VAL A 32 -17.39 -2.35 -1.33
N LEU A 33 -16.62 -2.69 -0.29
CA LEU A 33 -17.12 -3.06 1.04
C LEU A 33 -16.34 -2.34 2.13
N TRP A 34 -16.84 -1.20 2.63
CA TRP A 34 -16.16 -0.44 3.68
C TRP A 34 -16.05 -1.18 5.03
N ARG A 35 -17.00 -2.06 5.32
CA ARG A 35 -16.97 -3.04 6.40
C ARG A 35 -17.12 -4.43 5.81
N ARG A 36 -16.32 -5.38 6.27
CA ARG A 36 -16.28 -6.77 5.78
C ARG A 36 -16.43 -7.72 6.95
N VAL A 37 -17.10 -8.84 6.70
CA VAL A 37 -17.17 -9.97 7.64
C VAL A 37 -16.28 -11.09 7.13
N TYR A 38 -15.23 -11.39 7.89
CA TYR A 38 -14.33 -12.51 7.65
C TYR A 38 -14.86 -13.73 8.37
N GLU A 39 -15.06 -14.82 7.63
CA GLU A 39 -15.40 -16.13 8.17
C GLU A 39 -14.11 -16.93 8.27
N VAL A 40 -13.72 -17.33 9.47
CA VAL A 40 -12.51 -18.12 9.71
C VAL A 40 -12.88 -19.50 10.20
N SER A 41 -12.26 -20.51 9.61
CA SER A 41 -12.41 -21.90 10.05
C SER A 41 -11.08 -22.65 10.00
N GLY A 42 -11.08 -23.84 10.57
CA GLY A 42 -9.94 -24.75 10.54
C GLY A 42 -10.21 -26.02 11.35
N GLY A 43 -9.13 -26.73 11.66
CA GLY A 43 -9.19 -28.04 12.31
C GLY A 43 -9.45 -29.17 11.32
N THR A 44 -9.53 -30.39 11.84
CA THR A 44 -9.69 -31.61 11.05
C THR A 44 -10.41 -32.68 11.85
N TRP A 45 -10.77 -33.78 11.17
CA TRP A 45 -11.26 -35.02 11.78
C TRP A 45 -10.13 -36.04 11.87
N GLU A 46 -9.98 -36.65 13.04
CA GLU A 46 -9.00 -37.71 13.30
C GLU A 46 -9.70 -38.92 13.89
N ARG A 47 -9.43 -40.09 13.30
CA ARG A 47 -9.91 -41.37 13.83
C ARG A 47 -9.07 -41.79 15.03
N ARG A 48 -9.71 -41.99 16.18
CA ARG A 48 -9.09 -42.52 17.42
C ARG A 48 -9.77 -43.83 17.79
N GLY A 49 -9.15 -44.94 17.40
CA GLY A 49 -9.72 -46.29 17.57
C GLY A 49 -10.96 -46.51 16.69
N ALA A 50 -12.07 -46.89 17.31
CA ALA A 50 -13.36 -47.06 16.64
C ALA A 50 -14.14 -45.75 16.45
N ALA A 51 -13.72 -44.65 17.10
CA ALA A 51 -14.42 -43.37 17.08
C ALA A 51 -13.71 -42.33 16.22
N TRP A 52 -14.46 -41.34 15.74
CA TRP A 52 -13.93 -40.13 15.13
C TRP A 52 -13.97 -38.98 16.15
N THR A 53 -12.89 -38.23 16.22
CA THR A 53 -12.79 -37.00 17.03
C THR A 53 -12.48 -35.84 16.11
N ASN A 54 -12.92 -34.63 16.45
CA ASN A 54 -12.66 -33.46 15.64
C ASN A 54 -12.02 -32.33 16.44
N SER A 55 -11.22 -31.55 15.74
CA SER A 55 -10.64 -30.28 16.20
C SER A 55 -11.25 -29.09 15.45
N VAL A 56 -12.41 -29.28 14.81
CA VAL A 56 -13.02 -28.29 13.93
C VAL A 56 -13.44 -27.07 14.73
N PHE A 57 -13.15 -25.89 14.17
CA PHE A 57 -13.55 -24.63 14.75
C PHE A 57 -13.93 -23.63 13.68
N ALA A 58 -14.76 -22.66 14.07
CA ALA A 58 -15.09 -21.50 13.25
C ALA A 58 -15.33 -20.27 14.14
N TYR A 59 -15.10 -19.09 13.58
CA TYR A 59 -15.46 -17.80 14.18
C TYR A 59 -15.52 -16.72 13.10
N ASN A 60 -16.13 -15.57 13.44
CA ASN A 60 -16.31 -14.46 12.51
C ASN A 60 -15.66 -13.18 13.03
N VAL A 61 -15.11 -12.37 12.12
CA VAL A 61 -14.50 -11.08 12.44
C VAL A 61 -15.08 -9.99 11.54
N SER A 62 -15.75 -8.99 12.14
CA SER A 62 -16.22 -7.81 11.41
C SER A 62 -15.16 -6.72 11.47
N VAL A 63 -14.68 -6.28 10.31
CA VAL A 63 -13.60 -5.28 10.21
C VAL A 63 -14.00 -4.16 9.25
N GLY A 64 -13.88 -2.91 9.72
CA GLY A 64 -14.03 -1.70 8.93
C GLY A 64 -12.73 -0.89 8.88
N CYS A 65 -12.85 0.43 8.61
CA CYS A 65 -11.76 1.35 8.94
C CYS A 65 -11.68 1.49 10.46
N ASN A 66 -10.47 1.45 11.02
CA ASN A 66 -10.27 1.60 12.46
C ASN A 66 -9.99 3.05 12.87
N HIS A 67 -10.02 4.01 11.93
CA HIS A 67 -9.80 5.44 12.21
C HIS A 67 -8.58 5.72 13.11
N CYS A 68 -7.49 5.00 12.83
CA CYS A 68 -6.21 5.01 13.51
C CYS A 68 -5.74 6.39 13.99
N ALA A 69 -5.23 6.49 15.23
CA ALA A 69 -4.54 7.69 15.73
C ALA A 69 -3.28 8.02 14.92
N GLU A 70 -2.60 7.00 14.40
CA GLU A 70 -1.45 7.15 13.50
C GLU A 70 -1.81 6.57 12.11
N PRO A 71 -2.62 7.29 11.32
CA PRO A 71 -3.19 6.75 10.08
C PRO A 71 -2.15 6.68 8.96
N ALA A 72 -1.58 5.50 8.75
CA ALA A 72 -0.66 5.23 7.64
C ALA A 72 -1.24 5.62 6.26
N CYS A 73 -2.56 5.54 6.09
CA CYS A 73 -3.25 5.96 4.87
C CYS A 73 -3.20 7.47 4.62
N ALA A 74 -3.25 8.29 5.67
CA ALA A 74 -3.16 9.74 5.58
C ALA A 74 -1.72 10.17 5.26
N SER A 75 -0.73 9.63 5.99
CA SER A 75 0.69 9.89 5.74
C SER A 75 1.11 9.44 4.34
N ALA A 76 0.51 8.37 3.81
CA ALA A 76 0.77 7.91 2.45
C ALA A 76 0.22 8.87 1.38
N CYS A 77 -0.92 9.54 1.62
CA CYS A 77 -1.64 10.24 0.56
C CYS A 77 -0.84 11.41 -0.05
N PRO A 78 -0.51 11.38 -1.36
CA PRO A 78 0.29 12.44 -1.97
C PRO A 78 -0.49 13.74 -2.21
N ALA A 79 -1.82 13.63 -2.33
CA ALA A 79 -2.72 14.74 -2.62
C ALA A 79 -3.30 15.41 -1.36
N ASP A 80 -2.80 15.05 -0.18
CA ASP A 80 -3.29 15.52 1.13
C ASP A 80 -4.83 15.49 1.24
N ALA A 81 -5.40 14.34 0.85
CA ALA A 81 -6.85 14.16 0.75
C ALA A 81 -7.48 13.68 2.07
N TYR A 82 -6.69 13.32 3.07
CA TYR A 82 -7.21 12.81 4.33
C TYR A 82 -7.40 13.94 5.33
N VAL A 83 -8.50 13.91 6.05
CA VAL A 83 -8.81 14.85 7.12
C VAL A 83 -8.98 14.05 8.41
N ILE A 84 -8.34 14.52 9.48
CA ILE A 84 -8.45 13.94 10.82
C ILE A 84 -9.25 14.94 11.64
N ARG A 85 -10.47 14.57 12.03
CA ARG A 85 -11.32 15.37 12.92
C ARG A 85 -10.80 15.30 14.36
N ASP A 86 -11.16 16.27 15.18
CA ASP A 86 -10.77 16.33 16.60
C ASP A 86 -11.31 15.15 17.42
N ASP A 87 -12.42 14.56 16.97
CA ASP A 87 -13.05 13.35 17.53
C ASP A 87 -12.40 12.05 17.02
N GLY A 88 -11.26 12.12 16.33
CA GLY A 88 -10.50 10.96 15.86
C GLY A 88 -11.02 10.35 14.56
N ILE A 89 -12.11 10.86 13.97
CA ILE A 89 -12.59 10.37 12.67
C ILE A 89 -11.60 10.80 11.58
N VAL A 90 -10.82 9.83 11.10
CA VAL A 90 -10.07 9.96 9.85
C VAL A 90 -11.03 9.76 8.69
N TRP A 91 -11.20 10.72 7.78
CA TRP A 91 -12.02 10.56 6.57
C TRP A 91 -11.27 11.04 5.32
N LEU A 92 -11.80 10.70 4.13
CA LEU A 92 -11.16 10.98 2.84
C LEU A 92 -11.99 11.97 2.04
N ASP A 93 -11.42 13.15 1.79
CA ASP A 93 -11.98 14.14 0.87
C ASP A 93 -11.84 13.66 -0.58
N SER A 94 -12.94 13.16 -1.13
CA SER A 94 -13.00 12.65 -2.49
C SER A 94 -12.75 13.74 -3.54
N THR A 95 -12.87 15.02 -3.21
CA THR A 95 -12.58 16.13 -4.14
C THR A 95 -11.07 16.33 -4.35
N LYS A 96 -10.25 15.87 -3.41
CA LYS A 96 -8.77 15.91 -3.48
C LYS A 96 -8.15 14.64 -4.03
N CYS A 97 -8.81 13.50 -3.85
CA CYS A 97 -8.30 12.21 -4.29
C CYS A 97 -7.95 12.20 -5.79
N ILE A 98 -6.74 11.71 -6.10
CA ILE A 98 -6.22 11.49 -7.48
C ILE A 98 -6.38 10.04 -7.95
N GLY A 99 -6.84 9.15 -7.07
CA GLY A 99 -7.03 7.72 -7.37
C GLY A 99 -5.73 6.95 -7.59
N CYS A 100 -4.65 7.24 -6.85
CA CYS A 100 -3.36 6.52 -6.97
C CYS A 100 -3.29 5.21 -6.17
N GLU A 101 -4.30 4.91 -5.34
CA GLU A 101 -4.41 3.68 -4.53
C GLU A 101 -3.26 3.40 -3.54
N TYR A 102 -2.33 4.33 -3.37
CA TYR A 102 -1.19 4.17 -2.46
C TYR A 102 -1.65 4.06 -0.99
N CYS A 103 -2.73 4.75 -0.61
CA CYS A 103 -3.32 4.63 0.72
C CYS A 103 -3.99 3.26 1.00
N ALA A 104 -4.58 2.62 -0.03
CA ALA A 104 -5.08 1.25 0.08
C ALA A 104 -3.94 0.26 0.29
N TRP A 105 -2.77 0.56 -0.29
CA TRP A 105 -1.56 -0.21 -0.12
C TRP A 105 -0.92 -0.03 1.27
N ALA A 106 -0.91 1.20 1.79
CA ALA A 106 -0.34 1.53 3.09
C ALA A 106 -1.18 1.05 4.28
N CYS A 107 -2.51 0.94 4.11
CA CYS A 107 -3.38 0.50 5.19
C CYS A 107 -3.20 -1.02 5.47
N PRO A 108 -2.89 -1.41 6.72
CA PRO A 108 -2.76 -2.83 7.07
C PRO A 108 -4.14 -3.53 7.15
N TYR A 109 -5.21 -2.77 7.37
CA TYR A 109 -6.58 -3.31 7.40
C TYR A 109 -7.24 -3.33 6.03
N SER A 110 -6.55 -2.90 4.96
CA SER A 110 -7.13 -2.76 3.61
C SER A 110 -8.46 -1.97 3.60
N ALA A 111 -8.56 -0.93 4.44
CA ALA A 111 -9.81 -0.19 4.63
C ALA A 111 -10.11 0.81 3.49
N PRO A 112 -9.14 1.57 2.95
CA PRO A 112 -9.34 2.32 1.71
C PRO A 112 -9.51 1.37 0.53
N GLN A 113 -10.56 1.55 -0.25
CA GLN A 113 -10.88 0.75 -1.44
C GLN A 113 -11.12 1.65 -2.65
N TYR A 114 -10.54 1.28 -3.77
CA TYR A 114 -10.73 2.01 -5.02
C TYR A 114 -12.10 1.72 -5.63
N SER A 115 -12.86 2.77 -5.88
CA SER A 115 -14.09 2.72 -6.65
C SER A 115 -13.78 3.00 -8.13
N PRO A 116 -13.89 1.99 -9.02
CA PRO A 116 -13.73 2.22 -10.46
C PRO A 116 -14.74 3.25 -10.99
N ASP A 117 -15.98 3.19 -10.52
CA ASP A 117 -17.08 4.05 -10.98
C ASP A 117 -16.77 5.54 -10.70
N LEU A 118 -16.07 5.83 -9.60
CA LEU A 118 -15.69 7.19 -9.21
C LEU A 118 -14.29 7.59 -9.69
N GLY A 119 -13.47 6.64 -10.16
CA GLY A 119 -12.06 6.87 -10.44
C GLY A 119 -11.24 7.27 -9.20
N ARG A 120 -11.70 6.88 -8.00
CA ARG A 120 -11.17 7.39 -6.71
C ARG A 120 -11.21 6.34 -5.62
N THR A 121 -10.33 6.48 -4.65
CA THR A 121 -10.41 5.70 -3.40
C THR A 121 -11.55 6.22 -2.52
N THR A 122 -12.20 5.30 -1.82
CA THR A 122 -13.27 5.55 -0.84
C THR A 122 -12.98 4.73 0.42
N LYS A 123 -13.60 5.09 1.56
CA LYS A 123 -13.44 4.37 2.83
C LYS A 123 -14.53 4.77 3.80
N CYS A 124 -14.74 3.93 4.83
CA CYS A 124 -15.55 4.25 6.00
C CYS A 124 -15.19 5.64 6.56
N ASP A 125 -16.22 6.42 6.83
CA ASP A 125 -16.21 7.77 7.41
C ASP A 125 -16.80 7.79 8.83
N PHE A 126 -16.93 6.60 9.45
CA PHE A 126 -17.59 6.38 10.73
C PHE A 126 -19.09 6.76 10.73
N CYS A 127 -19.73 6.95 9.57
CA CYS A 127 -21.07 7.55 9.49
C CYS A 127 -21.12 8.87 10.27
N MET A 128 -20.12 9.74 10.04
CA MET A 128 -19.99 11.03 10.72
C MET A 128 -21.25 11.90 10.62
N ASP A 129 -21.97 11.82 9.50
CA ASP A 129 -23.29 12.44 9.31
C ASP A 129 -24.33 11.98 10.36
N LEU A 130 -24.45 10.68 10.59
CA LEU A 130 -25.35 10.13 11.61
C LEU A 130 -24.90 10.50 13.02
N LEU A 131 -23.59 10.46 13.28
CA LEU A 131 -23.03 10.83 14.58
C LEU A 131 -23.28 12.30 14.93
N ASP A 132 -23.16 13.20 13.93
CA ASP A 132 -23.41 14.63 14.10
C ASP A 132 -24.92 14.90 14.41
N GLU A 133 -25.81 13.98 14.06
CA GLU A 133 -27.25 13.96 14.44
C GLU A 133 -27.55 13.20 15.75
N GLY A 134 -26.53 12.64 16.42
CA GLY A 134 -26.70 11.84 17.64
C GLY A 134 -27.21 10.41 17.40
N LEU A 135 -27.16 9.93 16.14
CA LEU A 135 -27.54 8.59 15.74
C LEU A 135 -26.32 7.66 15.68
N PRO A 136 -26.48 6.36 15.97
CA PRO A 136 -25.39 5.40 15.88
C PRO A 136 -24.96 5.15 14.42
N PRO A 137 -23.71 4.74 14.17
CA PRO A 137 -23.28 4.31 12.84
C PRO A 137 -24.16 3.17 12.30
N SER A 138 -24.47 3.19 11.00
CA SER A 138 -25.44 2.24 10.41
C SER A 138 -25.06 0.76 10.63
N CYS A 139 -23.76 0.46 10.59
CA CYS A 139 -23.25 -0.89 10.83
C CYS A 139 -23.42 -1.38 12.28
N VAL A 140 -23.41 -0.46 13.26
CA VAL A 140 -23.68 -0.75 14.67
C VAL A 140 -25.18 -0.98 14.85
N ALA A 141 -26.01 -0.04 14.38
CA ALA A 141 -27.46 -0.11 14.48
C ALA A 141 -28.04 -1.40 13.87
N ALA A 142 -27.44 -1.89 12.79
CA ALA A 142 -27.88 -3.10 12.10
C ALA A 142 -27.37 -4.42 12.70
N CYS A 143 -26.59 -4.41 13.78
CA CYS A 143 -26.04 -5.65 14.35
C CYS A 143 -27.08 -6.39 15.21
N PRO A 144 -27.68 -7.51 14.74
CA PRO A 144 -28.74 -8.18 15.50
C PRO A 144 -28.21 -8.81 16.81
N MET A 145 -26.92 -9.16 16.83
CA MET A 145 -26.27 -9.77 17.99
C MET A 145 -25.74 -8.75 18.99
N ARG A 146 -25.79 -7.44 18.69
CA ARG A 146 -25.09 -6.40 19.45
C ARG A 146 -23.61 -6.73 19.70
N ALA A 147 -23.00 -7.41 18.72
CA ALA A 147 -21.59 -7.80 18.72
C ALA A 147 -20.69 -6.66 18.25
N LEU A 148 -21.24 -5.60 17.66
CA LEU A 148 -20.52 -4.42 17.19
C LEU A 148 -21.15 -3.19 17.83
N GLU A 149 -20.33 -2.42 18.51
CA GLU A 149 -20.71 -1.19 19.21
C GLU A 149 -19.71 -0.07 18.90
N TYR A 150 -20.01 1.14 19.35
CA TYR A 150 -19.09 2.27 19.30
C TYR A 150 -19.07 3.01 20.64
N THR A 151 -17.93 3.63 20.96
CA THR A 151 -17.75 4.41 22.19
C THR A 151 -16.96 5.67 21.89
N ARG A 152 -17.05 6.65 22.80
CA ARG A 152 -16.16 7.81 22.85
C ARG A 152 -15.28 7.67 24.08
N VAL A 153 -13.98 7.45 23.86
CA VAL A 153 -13.01 7.29 24.95
C VAL A 153 -11.84 8.25 24.76
N ASP A 154 -11.17 8.61 25.84
CA ASP A 154 -9.83 9.19 25.73
C ASP A 154 -8.83 8.07 25.45
N ASP A 155 -7.79 8.35 24.68
CA ASP A 155 -6.83 7.30 24.24
C ASP A 155 -6.12 6.59 25.40
N ALA A 156 -6.17 7.17 26.61
CA ALA A 156 -5.62 6.59 27.84
C ALA A 156 -6.54 5.52 28.47
N ASP A 157 -7.83 5.49 28.13
CA ASP A 157 -8.86 4.62 28.71
C ASP A 157 -9.49 3.73 27.64
N ALA A 158 -8.65 3.00 26.89
CA ALA A 158 -9.09 2.20 25.74
C ALA A 158 -9.75 0.85 26.12
N THR A 159 -10.29 0.74 27.33
CA THR A 159 -11.11 -0.41 27.76
C THR A 159 -12.54 -0.22 27.26
N GLY A 160 -12.88 -0.96 26.21
CA GLY A 160 -14.26 -0.98 25.72
C GLY A 160 -15.16 -1.86 26.59
N PRO A 161 -16.49 -1.82 26.37
CA PRO A 161 -17.43 -2.70 27.05
C PRO A 161 -17.10 -4.19 26.80
N PHE A 162 -17.68 -5.06 27.63
CA PHE A 162 -17.62 -6.52 27.48
C PHE A 162 -16.22 -7.16 27.62
N GLY A 163 -15.26 -6.47 28.25
CA GLY A 163 -13.88 -6.97 28.38
C GLY A 163 -13.10 -6.93 27.06
N THR A 164 -13.51 -6.06 26.14
CA THR A 164 -12.75 -5.77 24.92
C THR A 164 -11.44 -5.07 25.27
N ARG A 165 -10.37 -5.39 24.55
CA ARG A 165 -9.06 -4.73 24.70
C ARG A 165 -8.74 -3.99 23.41
N ALA A 166 -8.14 -2.81 23.50
CA ALA A 166 -7.71 -2.08 22.32
C ALA A 166 -6.69 -2.89 21.52
N LEU A 167 -6.84 -2.93 20.20
CA LEU A 167 -6.03 -3.81 19.36
C LEU A 167 -4.54 -3.45 19.39
N TRP A 168 -4.17 -2.19 19.65
CA TRP A 168 -2.74 -1.83 19.80
C TRP A 168 -2.14 -2.16 21.16
N GLU A 169 -2.95 -2.46 22.16
CA GLU A 169 -2.49 -2.87 23.50
C GLU A 169 -2.30 -4.38 23.58
N MET A 170 -2.86 -5.12 22.62
CA MET A 170 -2.63 -6.55 22.48
C MET A 170 -1.20 -6.83 22.03
N LEU A 171 -0.59 -7.86 22.62
CA LEU A 171 0.68 -8.39 22.11
C LEU A 171 0.47 -8.92 20.70
N ALA A 172 1.48 -8.76 19.84
CA ALA A 172 1.43 -9.19 18.45
C ALA A 172 0.96 -10.65 18.24
N ALA A 173 1.40 -11.55 19.12
CA ALA A 173 1.03 -12.96 19.11
C ALA A 173 -0.43 -13.23 19.51
N GLU A 174 -1.11 -12.27 20.14
CA GLU A 174 -2.49 -12.34 20.59
C GLU A 174 -3.49 -11.71 19.61
N HIS A 175 -3.01 -11.11 18.52
CA HIS A 175 -3.88 -10.49 17.53
C HIS A 175 -4.84 -11.52 16.90
N PRO A 176 -6.15 -11.25 16.90
CA PRO A 176 -7.13 -12.14 16.27
C PRO A 176 -6.88 -12.25 14.76
N PHE A 177 -6.52 -13.43 14.26
CA PHE A 177 -6.53 -13.69 12.82
C PHE A 177 -7.95 -13.41 12.26
N PRO A 178 -8.11 -12.77 11.09
CA PRO A 178 -7.06 -12.42 10.13
C PRO A 178 -6.45 -11.03 10.33
N LEU A 179 -6.68 -10.34 11.45
CA LEU A 179 -6.09 -9.01 11.67
C LEU A 179 -4.56 -9.05 11.63
N PRO A 180 -3.90 -7.95 11.21
CA PRO A 180 -2.45 -7.88 11.10
C PRO A 180 -1.80 -8.17 12.45
N ALA A 181 -0.74 -8.98 12.45
CA ALA A 181 -0.07 -9.44 13.67
C ALA A 181 0.60 -8.31 14.48
N VAL A 182 0.84 -7.13 13.91
CA VAL A 182 1.38 -5.99 14.67
C VAL A 182 0.62 -4.74 14.26
N SER A 183 0.07 -4.05 15.25
CA SER A 183 -0.51 -2.73 15.03
C SER A 183 0.55 -1.64 15.21
N ARG A 184 1.01 -1.05 14.10
CA ARG A 184 1.86 0.16 14.09
C ARG A 184 1.10 1.44 13.76
N THR A 185 -0.21 1.45 14.00
CA THR A 185 -1.10 2.57 13.60
C THR A 185 -2.02 3.05 14.71
N LYS A 186 -1.99 2.42 15.91
CA LYS A 186 -2.92 2.72 17.01
C LYS A 186 -4.41 2.79 16.52
N PRO A 187 -4.95 1.68 15.97
CA PRO A 187 -6.30 1.56 15.41
C PRO A 187 -7.37 1.68 16.49
N HIS A 188 -8.28 2.66 16.41
CA HIS A 188 -9.40 2.85 17.34
C HIS A 188 -10.47 1.74 17.22
N VAL A 189 -10.05 0.53 17.56
CA VAL A 189 -10.87 -0.68 17.62
C VAL A 189 -10.45 -1.50 18.83
N ALA A 190 -11.43 -1.89 19.64
CA ALA A 190 -11.26 -2.86 20.72
C ALA A 190 -11.96 -4.17 20.36
N VAL A 191 -11.31 -5.30 20.64
CA VAL A 191 -11.83 -6.62 20.28
C VAL A 191 -11.86 -7.52 21.51
N LYS A 192 -12.94 -8.28 21.67
CA LYS A 192 -13.01 -9.43 22.56
C LYS A 192 -12.90 -10.69 21.68
N PRO A 193 -11.80 -11.45 21.77
CA PRO A 193 -11.59 -12.62 20.93
C PRO A 193 -12.65 -13.71 21.17
N HIS A 194 -13.04 -14.40 20.10
CA HIS A 194 -13.80 -15.64 20.20
C HIS A 194 -12.89 -16.74 20.82
N PRO A 195 -13.37 -17.62 21.69
CA PRO A 195 -12.53 -18.67 22.31
C PRO A 195 -11.76 -19.52 21.30
N ALA A 196 -12.38 -19.85 20.17
CA ALA A 196 -11.74 -20.57 19.06
C ALA A 196 -10.55 -19.83 18.39
N MET A 197 -10.36 -18.53 18.63
CA MET A 197 -9.18 -17.81 18.11
C MET A 197 -7.89 -18.22 18.83
N ILE A 198 -7.99 -18.69 20.08
CA ILE A 198 -6.85 -18.94 20.98
C ILE A 198 -6.12 -20.25 20.64
N ASN A 199 -6.77 -21.17 19.93
CA ASN A 199 -6.13 -22.43 19.56
C ASN A 199 -4.91 -22.22 18.63
N LYS A 200 -3.96 -23.16 18.61
CA LYS A 200 -2.78 -23.10 17.74
C LYS A 200 -2.99 -23.75 16.36
N LEU A 201 -4.23 -24.13 16.04
CA LEU A 201 -4.52 -24.80 14.78
C LEU A 201 -4.40 -23.84 13.60
N PRO A 202 -4.04 -24.34 12.40
CA PRO A 202 -4.05 -23.55 11.18
C PRO A 202 -5.43 -22.93 10.94
N LYS A 203 -5.44 -21.65 10.58
CA LYS A 203 -6.65 -20.85 10.35
C LYS A 203 -6.71 -20.45 8.89
N VAL A 204 -7.89 -20.56 8.28
CA VAL A 204 -8.13 -20.10 6.91
C VAL A 204 -9.35 -19.20 6.89
N VAL A 205 -9.28 -18.14 6.10
CA VAL A 205 -10.45 -17.35 5.75
C VAL A 205 -11.24 -18.17 4.73
N ALA A 206 -12.46 -18.59 5.09
CA ALA A 206 -13.30 -19.47 4.29
C ALA A 206 -13.99 -18.71 3.14
N ASN A 207 -14.41 -17.46 3.36
CA ASN A 207 -15.21 -16.67 2.41
C ASN A 207 -14.36 -15.69 1.57
N ARG A 208 -13.15 -16.08 1.15
CA ARG A 208 -12.21 -15.15 0.49
C ARG A 208 -12.81 -14.49 -0.76
N GLU A 209 -13.59 -15.22 -1.53
CA GLU A 209 -14.27 -14.76 -2.74
C GLU A 209 -15.19 -13.57 -2.51
N GLU A 210 -15.76 -13.43 -1.32
CA GLU A 210 -16.67 -12.32 -0.98
C GLU A 210 -15.94 -11.06 -0.54
N ILE A 211 -14.81 -11.24 0.14
CA ILE A 211 -14.04 -10.16 0.78
C ILE A 211 -12.75 -9.83 0.04
N ARG A 212 -12.54 -10.46 -1.13
CA ARG A 212 -11.39 -10.24 -2.00
C ARG A 212 -11.22 -8.74 -2.20
N PRO A 213 -10.14 -8.13 -1.67
CA PRO A 213 -9.74 -6.82 -2.15
C PRO A 213 -9.64 -6.94 -3.67
N ARG A 214 -10.13 -5.94 -4.41
CA ARG A 214 -9.99 -5.91 -5.86
C ARG A 214 -8.58 -6.38 -6.22
N PRO A 215 -8.41 -7.37 -7.12
CA PRO A 215 -7.07 -7.76 -7.54
C PRO A 215 -6.40 -6.48 -7.99
N ALA A 216 -5.27 -6.14 -7.34
CA ALA A 216 -4.44 -5.05 -7.81
C ALA A 216 -4.34 -5.23 -9.32
N GLY A 217 -4.75 -4.20 -10.06
CA GLY A 217 -4.55 -4.17 -11.50
C GLY A 217 -3.12 -4.61 -11.77
N GLU A 218 -2.86 -5.20 -12.92
CA GLU A 218 -1.46 -5.31 -13.33
C GLU A 218 -0.94 -3.88 -13.42
N ASP A 219 -0.29 -3.41 -12.34
CA ASP A 219 0.27 -2.07 -12.20
C ASP A 219 1.54 -1.98 -13.07
N LEU A 220 1.42 -2.45 -14.32
CA LEU A 220 2.47 -2.49 -15.32
C LEU A 220 2.99 -1.08 -15.58
N SER A 221 2.12 -0.08 -15.46
CA SER A 221 2.49 1.33 -15.48
C SER A 221 3.42 1.71 -14.32
N LEU A 222 3.15 1.28 -13.08
CA LEU A 222 4.04 1.56 -11.94
C LEU A 222 5.36 0.77 -12.04
N VAL A 223 5.31 -0.48 -12.51
CA VAL A 223 6.53 -1.26 -12.81
C VAL A 223 7.36 -0.57 -13.87
N ALA A 224 6.74 -0.16 -14.99
CA ALA A 224 7.41 0.54 -16.08
C ALA A 224 7.97 1.88 -15.62
N PHE A 225 7.21 2.66 -14.84
CA PHE A 225 7.68 3.91 -14.23
C PHE A 225 8.93 3.68 -13.37
N THR A 226 8.91 2.67 -12.50
CA THR A 226 10.06 2.32 -11.64
C THR A 226 11.28 1.95 -12.48
N LEU A 227 11.12 1.11 -13.51
CA LEU A 227 12.23 0.67 -14.37
C LEU A 227 12.79 1.81 -15.22
N LEU A 228 11.92 2.65 -15.80
CA LEU A 228 12.33 3.80 -16.61
C LEU A 228 13.09 4.84 -15.76
N GLY A 229 12.57 5.16 -14.56
CA GLY A 229 13.26 6.07 -13.64
C GLY A 229 14.57 5.49 -13.11
N GLN A 230 14.62 4.19 -12.80
CA GLN A 230 15.85 3.50 -12.42
C GLN A 230 16.89 3.49 -13.55
N ALA A 231 16.46 3.28 -14.80
CA ALA A 231 17.33 3.36 -15.95
C ALA A 231 17.89 4.78 -16.12
N ALA A 232 17.03 5.81 -16.10
CA ALA A 232 17.45 7.21 -16.25
C ALA A 232 18.44 7.65 -15.16
N ALA A 233 18.08 7.45 -13.88
CA ALA A 233 18.93 7.78 -12.75
C ALA A 233 20.22 6.93 -12.74
N GLY A 234 20.09 5.64 -13.02
CA GLY A 234 21.19 4.71 -13.14
C GLY A 234 22.22 5.14 -14.18
N THR A 235 21.78 5.58 -15.36
CA THR A 235 22.68 6.05 -16.43
C THR A 235 23.50 7.26 -15.96
N ALA A 236 22.89 8.21 -15.25
CA ALA A 236 23.60 9.35 -14.69
C ALA A 236 24.65 8.94 -13.63
N ILE A 237 24.29 8.01 -12.74
CA ILE A 237 25.17 7.52 -11.67
C ILE A 237 26.35 6.72 -12.27
N VAL A 238 26.04 5.76 -13.14
CA VAL A 238 27.04 4.86 -13.73
C VAL A 238 28.01 5.61 -14.63
N SER A 239 27.52 6.55 -15.45
CA SER A 239 28.41 7.37 -16.28
C SER A 239 29.40 8.18 -15.45
N LEU A 240 28.98 8.69 -14.28
CA LEU A 240 29.89 9.41 -13.38
C LEU A 240 30.93 8.47 -12.77
N LEU A 241 30.50 7.31 -12.28
CA LEU A 241 31.38 6.31 -11.65
C LEU A 241 32.42 5.74 -12.62
N LEU A 242 32.01 5.49 -13.87
CA LEU A 242 32.88 4.99 -14.94
C LEU A 242 33.62 6.11 -15.68
N ARG A 243 33.49 7.37 -15.24
CA ARG A 243 34.07 8.56 -15.87
C ARG A 243 33.78 8.65 -17.37
N THR A 244 32.61 8.16 -17.77
CA THR A 244 32.14 8.20 -19.16
C THR A 244 31.57 9.60 -19.43
N PRO A 245 31.99 10.28 -20.52
CA PRO A 245 31.49 11.63 -20.81
C PRO A 245 29.98 11.62 -21.07
N LEU A 246 29.27 12.62 -20.51
CA LEU A 246 27.85 12.88 -20.78
C LEU A 246 27.70 13.57 -22.14
N ASP A 247 27.88 12.79 -23.20
CA ASP A 247 27.68 13.25 -24.57
C ASP A 247 26.18 13.40 -24.91
N ARG A 248 25.91 14.02 -26.07
CA ARG A 248 24.52 14.30 -26.51
C ARG A 248 23.66 13.03 -26.59
N PRO A 249 24.12 11.88 -27.13
CA PRO A 249 23.35 10.65 -27.11
C PRO A 249 22.91 10.21 -25.71
N LEU A 250 23.80 10.26 -24.72
CA LEU A 250 23.50 9.84 -23.35
C LEU A 250 22.53 10.81 -22.66
N LEU A 251 22.76 12.11 -22.82
CA LEU A 251 21.86 13.15 -22.34
C LEU A 251 20.45 13.02 -22.92
N LEU A 252 20.32 12.83 -24.23
CA LEU A 252 19.01 12.64 -24.88
C LEU A 252 18.32 11.37 -24.38
N THR A 253 19.07 10.28 -24.20
CA THR A 253 18.53 9.03 -23.67
C THR A 253 17.99 9.20 -22.24
N ILE A 254 18.73 9.86 -21.35
CA ILE A 254 18.26 10.16 -19.98
C ILE A 254 16.97 11.00 -20.02
N GLY A 255 16.92 12.02 -20.87
CA GLY A 255 15.75 12.86 -21.05
C GLY A 255 14.52 12.08 -21.51
N VAL A 256 14.67 11.24 -22.54
CA VAL A 256 13.59 10.38 -23.06
C VAL A 256 13.10 9.41 -21.99
N LEU A 257 14.01 8.72 -21.29
CA LEU A 257 13.63 7.78 -20.21
C LEU A 257 12.87 8.51 -19.09
N THR A 258 13.32 9.71 -18.70
CA THR A 258 12.68 10.52 -17.66
C THR A 258 11.29 10.99 -18.09
N ALA A 259 11.15 11.47 -19.33
CA ALA A 259 9.87 11.91 -19.88
C ALA A 259 8.87 10.74 -20.00
N LEU A 260 9.33 9.58 -20.49
CA LEU A 260 8.51 8.37 -20.54
C LEU A 260 8.10 7.91 -19.14
N ALA A 261 9.00 7.94 -18.15
CA ALA A 261 8.67 7.64 -16.77
C ALA A 261 7.55 8.55 -16.26
N ALA A 262 7.69 9.87 -16.42
CA ALA A 262 6.69 10.84 -16.01
C ALA A 262 5.33 10.61 -16.70
N LEU A 263 5.30 10.36 -18.01
CA LEU A 263 4.07 10.11 -18.76
C LEU A 263 3.37 8.81 -18.32
N VAL A 264 4.13 7.72 -18.21
CA VAL A 264 3.61 6.41 -17.80
C VAL A 264 3.10 6.45 -16.36
N SER A 265 3.71 7.28 -15.50
CA SER A 265 3.24 7.48 -14.12
C SER A 265 1.80 8.02 -14.06
N LEU A 266 1.27 8.68 -15.10
CA LEU A 266 -0.11 9.19 -15.10
C LEU A 266 -1.14 8.11 -15.45
N LEU A 267 -0.72 6.99 -16.02
CA LEU A 267 -1.64 5.99 -16.56
C LEU A 267 -2.41 5.23 -15.47
N HIS A 268 -1.81 5.06 -14.28
CA HIS A 268 -2.42 4.39 -13.14
C HIS A 268 -3.39 5.27 -12.33
N LEU A 269 -3.38 6.60 -12.54
CA LEU A 269 -4.22 7.51 -11.77
C LEU A 269 -5.68 7.42 -12.22
N GLY A 270 -6.58 7.24 -11.26
CA GLY A 270 -8.02 7.26 -11.52
C GLY A 270 -8.54 8.63 -11.99
N THR A 271 -7.95 9.74 -11.53
CA THR A 271 -8.32 11.10 -11.97
C THR A 271 -7.11 11.93 -12.40
N ARG A 272 -6.67 11.71 -13.65
CA ARG A 272 -5.47 12.35 -14.24
C ARG A 272 -5.48 13.88 -14.20
N SER A 273 -6.64 14.51 -14.35
CA SER A 273 -6.79 15.97 -14.30
C SER A 273 -6.38 16.59 -12.96
N ARG A 274 -6.26 15.78 -11.90
CA ARG A 274 -5.86 16.21 -10.55
C ARG A 274 -4.42 15.83 -10.20
N ALA A 275 -3.67 15.25 -11.14
CA ALA A 275 -2.30 14.78 -10.89
C ALA A 275 -1.36 15.89 -10.37
N TRP A 276 -1.63 17.15 -10.72
CA TRP A 276 -0.89 18.32 -10.22
C TRP A 276 -0.89 18.44 -8.68
N ARG A 277 -1.81 17.78 -7.97
CA ARG A 277 -1.85 17.74 -6.50
C ARG A 277 -0.84 16.77 -5.89
N ALA A 278 -0.25 15.86 -6.66
CA ALA A 278 0.66 14.82 -6.14
C ALA A 278 1.87 15.33 -5.32
N PRO A 279 2.49 16.50 -5.59
CA PRO A 279 3.56 17.01 -4.74
C PRO A 279 3.08 17.72 -3.46
N ALA A 280 1.77 17.92 -3.27
CA ALA A 280 1.23 18.76 -2.19
C ALA A 280 1.62 18.28 -0.78
N HIS A 281 1.86 16.98 -0.60
CA HIS A 281 2.13 16.38 0.71
C HIS A 281 3.58 15.88 0.91
N ALA A 282 4.57 16.50 0.26
CA ALA A 282 5.97 16.04 0.29
C ALA A 282 6.62 15.98 1.69
N LYS A 283 6.07 16.71 2.68
CA LYS A 283 6.56 16.68 4.06
C LYS A 283 6.38 15.31 4.71
N THR A 284 5.33 14.56 4.38
CA THR A 284 4.99 13.29 5.04
C THR A 284 4.94 12.12 4.05
N SER A 285 4.40 12.33 2.84
CA SER A 285 4.17 11.28 1.85
C SER A 285 5.45 10.91 1.10
N PRO A 286 5.91 9.65 1.18
CA PRO A 286 7.02 9.15 0.37
C PRO A 286 6.72 9.26 -1.14
N LEU A 287 5.46 9.07 -1.53
CA LEU A 287 5.03 9.18 -2.93
C LEU A 287 5.11 10.62 -3.42
N SER A 288 4.73 11.62 -2.61
CA SER A 288 4.95 13.02 -2.97
C SER A 288 6.44 13.36 -3.12
N ARG A 289 7.30 12.82 -2.25
CA ARG A 289 8.76 13.01 -2.35
C ARG A 289 9.31 12.40 -3.63
N GLU A 290 8.79 11.25 -4.07
CA GLU A 290 9.20 10.63 -5.34
C GLU A 290 8.88 11.53 -6.54
N VAL A 291 7.67 12.11 -6.57
CA VAL A 291 7.27 13.07 -7.62
C VAL A 291 8.16 14.32 -7.60
N VAL A 292 8.46 14.85 -6.42
CA VAL A 292 9.39 15.99 -6.27
C VAL A 292 10.79 15.61 -6.75
N MET A 293 11.34 14.47 -6.36
CA MET A 293 12.68 14.04 -6.76
C MET A 293 12.78 13.73 -8.25
N LEU A 294 11.71 13.23 -8.88
CA LEU A 294 11.65 13.07 -10.33
C LEU A 294 11.72 14.42 -11.04
N THR A 295 11.04 15.43 -10.49
CA THR A 295 11.07 16.81 -11.01
C THR A 295 12.45 17.45 -10.84
N VAL A 296 13.07 17.27 -9.68
CA VAL A 296 14.44 17.72 -9.39
C VAL A 296 15.45 17.05 -10.32
N PHE A 297 15.32 15.75 -10.56
CA PHE A 297 16.15 15.01 -11.50
C PHE A 297 15.99 15.53 -12.95
N GLY A 298 14.75 15.77 -13.39
CA GLY A 298 14.47 16.40 -14.69
C GLY A 298 15.06 17.80 -14.82
N ALA A 299 15.03 18.61 -13.76
CA ALA A 299 15.68 19.93 -13.75
C ALA A 299 17.21 19.82 -13.80
N ALA A 300 17.81 18.89 -13.05
CA ALA A 300 19.25 18.62 -13.13
C ALA A 300 19.67 18.14 -14.54
N TRP A 301 18.80 17.41 -15.23
CA TRP A 301 19.02 17.00 -16.61
C TRP A 301 19.04 18.21 -17.57
N LEU A 302 18.11 19.17 -17.40
CA LEU A 302 18.13 20.41 -18.18
C LEU A 302 19.42 21.22 -17.96
N VAL A 303 19.92 21.28 -16.72
CA VAL A 303 21.22 21.91 -16.41
C VAL A 303 22.36 21.16 -17.09
N ALA A 304 22.34 19.83 -17.08
CA ALA A 304 23.35 19.01 -17.75
C ALA A 304 23.35 19.15 -19.28
N LEU A 305 22.23 19.52 -19.91
CA LEU A 305 22.19 19.88 -21.34
C LEU A 305 22.97 21.17 -21.65
N LEU A 306 22.93 22.14 -20.73
CA LEU A 306 23.57 23.45 -20.91
C LEU A 306 25.05 23.41 -20.50
N THR A 307 25.35 22.73 -19.39
CA THR A 307 26.69 22.62 -18.81
C THR A 307 27.02 21.16 -18.50
N PRO A 308 27.44 20.34 -19.48
CA PRO A 308 27.61 18.90 -19.28
C PRO A 308 28.61 18.52 -18.17
N SER A 309 29.74 19.23 -18.06
CA SER A 309 30.78 18.94 -17.07
C SER A 309 30.34 19.25 -15.64
N ALA A 310 29.76 20.43 -15.40
CA ALA A 310 29.24 20.82 -14.09
C ALA A 310 27.93 20.11 -13.73
N GLY A 311 27.09 19.84 -14.74
CA GLY A 311 25.79 19.19 -14.59
C GLY A 311 25.87 17.69 -14.33
N HIS A 312 26.97 17.01 -14.66
CA HIS A 312 27.13 15.56 -14.44
C HIS A 312 26.98 15.19 -12.97
N VAL A 313 27.68 15.90 -12.08
CA VAL A 313 27.63 15.63 -10.63
C VAL A 313 26.24 15.91 -10.09
N ALA A 314 25.63 17.04 -10.44
CA ALA A 314 24.27 17.39 -10.01
C ALA A 314 23.23 16.36 -10.49
N LEU A 315 23.36 15.88 -11.73
CA LEU A 315 22.48 14.86 -12.30
C LEU A 315 22.64 13.50 -11.60
N ALA A 316 23.87 13.08 -11.31
CA ALA A 316 24.12 11.83 -10.60
C ALA A 316 23.61 11.88 -9.14
N VAL A 317 23.86 12.99 -8.43
CA VAL A 317 23.39 13.19 -7.05
C VAL A 317 21.87 13.21 -6.97
N SER A 318 21.19 13.94 -7.86
CA SER A 318 19.73 13.92 -7.95
C SER A 318 19.20 12.53 -8.36
N GLY A 319 19.95 11.78 -9.16
CA GLY A 319 19.64 10.38 -9.49
C GLY A 319 19.67 9.46 -8.27
N VAL A 320 20.67 9.59 -7.40
CA VAL A 320 20.73 8.85 -6.12
C VAL A 320 19.53 9.21 -5.24
N ALA A 321 19.21 10.51 -5.13
CA ALA A 321 18.06 10.99 -4.36
C ALA A 321 16.73 10.45 -4.91
N LEU A 322 16.57 10.39 -6.24
CA LEU A 322 15.40 9.79 -6.89
C LEU A 322 15.27 8.30 -6.54
N VAL A 323 16.33 7.51 -6.70
CA VAL A 323 16.31 6.05 -6.39
C VAL A 323 16.03 5.80 -4.91
N TYR A 324 16.59 6.64 -4.03
CA TYR A 324 16.29 6.59 -2.60
C TYR A 324 14.81 6.89 -2.34
N SER A 325 14.26 7.95 -2.92
CA SER A 325 12.84 8.29 -2.75
C SER A 325 11.91 7.20 -3.29
N MET A 326 12.24 6.59 -4.44
CA MET A 326 11.52 5.43 -4.98
C MET A 326 11.52 4.26 -3.99
N THR A 327 12.60 4.06 -3.26
CA THR A 327 12.70 3.00 -2.25
C THR A 327 11.76 3.27 -1.07
N GLU A 328 11.73 4.49 -0.57
CA GLU A 328 10.94 4.88 0.61
C GLU A 328 9.43 4.70 0.37
N VAL A 329 8.96 4.78 -0.89
CA VAL A 329 7.58 4.43 -1.25
C VAL A 329 7.21 3.02 -0.74
N TYR A 330 8.15 2.08 -0.69
CA TYR A 330 7.92 0.70 -0.27
C TYR A 330 8.31 0.39 1.17
N ARG A 331 8.89 1.35 1.89
CA ARG A 331 9.29 1.19 3.30
C ARG A 331 8.18 1.66 4.22
N ILE A 332 7.06 0.94 4.18
CA ILE A 332 5.88 1.24 4.99
C ILE A 332 5.93 0.41 6.26
N ASP A 333 6.10 1.04 7.41
CA ASP A 333 6.17 0.36 8.71
C ASP A 333 4.94 -0.50 9.01
N ALA A 334 3.75 -0.01 8.66
CA ALA A 334 2.49 -0.72 8.84
C ALA A 334 2.38 -2.00 8.00
N VAL A 335 3.24 -2.20 6.99
CA VAL A 335 3.24 -3.38 6.10
C VAL A 335 4.63 -4.02 6.09
N PRO A 336 4.99 -4.77 7.15
CA PRO A 336 6.37 -5.20 7.41
C PRO A 336 6.96 -6.15 6.36
N GLY A 337 6.12 -6.81 5.56
CA GLY A 337 6.57 -7.74 4.51
C GLY A 337 7.52 -7.11 3.47
N TRP A 338 7.51 -5.79 3.32
CA TRP A 338 8.40 -5.05 2.41
C TRP A 338 9.37 -4.09 3.11
N ASN A 339 9.16 -3.80 4.38
CA ASN A 339 10.04 -2.94 5.15
C ASN A 339 11.26 -3.72 5.65
N THR A 340 12.17 -4.02 4.73
CA THR A 340 13.40 -4.77 5.01
C THR A 340 14.59 -4.07 4.36
N TRP A 341 15.80 -4.32 4.85
CA TRP A 341 17.04 -3.82 4.25
C TRP A 341 17.24 -4.27 2.80
N ARG A 342 16.61 -5.39 2.40
CA ARG A 342 16.69 -5.91 1.03
C ARG A 342 16.02 -4.99 0.01
N THR A 343 15.05 -4.19 0.44
CA THR A 343 14.31 -3.26 -0.41
C THR A 343 15.23 -2.19 -1.01
N PRO A 344 15.92 -1.34 -0.22
CA PRO A 344 16.89 -0.35 -0.76
C PRO A 344 17.97 -0.99 -1.61
N VAL A 345 18.54 -2.12 -1.17
CA VAL A 345 19.57 -2.84 -1.94
C VAL A 345 19.05 -3.26 -3.31
N SER A 346 17.81 -3.76 -3.39
CA SER A 346 17.21 -4.16 -4.68
C SER A 346 16.94 -2.98 -5.62
N PHE A 347 16.67 -1.79 -5.09
CA PHE A 347 16.44 -0.58 -5.88
C PHE A 347 17.75 0.02 -6.39
N ALA A 348 18.77 0.10 -5.51
CA ALA A 348 20.10 0.56 -5.87
C ALA A 348 20.75 -0.37 -6.92
N PHE A 349 20.69 -1.69 -6.70
CA PHE A 349 21.16 -2.67 -7.69
C PHE A 349 20.39 -2.55 -9.01
N GLY A 350 19.07 -2.36 -8.94
CA GLY A 350 18.23 -2.15 -10.12
C GLY A 350 18.67 -0.96 -10.97
N ALA A 351 18.87 0.19 -10.32
CA ALA A 351 19.34 1.41 -10.98
C ALA A 351 20.74 1.25 -11.56
N MET A 352 21.70 0.74 -10.79
CA MET A 352 23.08 0.52 -11.25
C MET A 352 23.14 -0.42 -12.46
N PHE A 353 22.37 -1.50 -12.42
CA PHE A 353 22.35 -2.50 -13.47
C PHE A 353 21.72 -1.97 -14.76
N LEU A 354 20.53 -1.35 -14.69
CA LEU A 354 19.87 -0.76 -15.86
C LEU A 354 20.70 0.41 -16.43
N GLY A 355 21.29 1.21 -15.55
CA GLY A 355 22.21 2.28 -15.94
C GLY A 355 23.40 1.79 -16.74
N LEU A 356 24.05 0.72 -16.28
CA LEU A 356 25.17 0.09 -16.99
C LEU A 356 24.77 -0.42 -18.37
N ILE A 357 23.60 -1.04 -18.50
CA ILE A 357 23.09 -1.48 -19.82
C ILE A 357 22.95 -0.28 -20.74
N VAL A 358 22.29 0.79 -20.29
CA VAL A 358 22.07 1.99 -21.12
C VAL A 358 23.40 2.62 -21.53
N VAL A 359 24.35 2.80 -20.60
CA VAL A 359 25.69 3.34 -20.93
C VAL A 359 26.41 2.45 -21.94
N ALA A 360 26.43 1.13 -21.73
CA ALA A 360 27.12 0.20 -22.63
C ALA A 360 26.51 0.16 -24.04
N VAL A 361 25.19 0.29 -24.15
CA VAL A 361 24.47 0.36 -25.44
C VAL A 361 24.74 1.69 -26.13
N VAL A 362 24.53 2.82 -25.44
CA VAL A 362 24.57 4.16 -26.05
C VAL A 362 26.00 4.60 -26.37
N SER A 363 26.97 4.29 -25.51
CA SER A 363 28.39 4.59 -25.73
C SER A 363 29.10 3.57 -26.64
N GLY A 364 28.36 2.60 -27.21
CA GLY A 364 28.89 1.68 -28.23
C GLY A 364 29.80 0.57 -27.70
N TRP A 365 29.94 0.38 -26.39
CA TRP A 365 30.80 -0.67 -25.79
C TRP A 365 30.42 -2.08 -26.25
N ILE A 366 29.12 -2.28 -26.50
CA ILE A 366 28.59 -3.54 -27.00
C ILE A 366 29.01 -3.80 -28.46
N ALA A 367 29.17 -2.74 -29.27
CA ALA A 367 29.59 -2.88 -30.66
C ALA A 367 31.08 -3.23 -30.80
N THR A 368 31.91 -2.82 -29.82
CA THR A 368 33.36 -3.06 -29.81
C THR A 368 33.79 -4.29 -28.99
N SER A 369 32.83 -4.97 -28.35
CA SER A 369 33.08 -6.13 -27.47
C SER A 369 33.12 -7.45 -28.27
N PRO A 370 34.14 -8.31 -28.09
CA PRO A 370 34.16 -9.66 -28.68
C PRO A 370 33.08 -10.60 -28.11
N VAL A 371 32.33 -10.15 -27.09
CA VAL A 371 31.36 -10.93 -26.32
C VAL A 371 29.94 -10.34 -26.48
N ARG A 372 29.68 -9.66 -27.61
CA ARG A 372 28.47 -8.87 -27.93
C ARG A 372 27.14 -9.60 -27.70
N THR A 373 27.05 -10.89 -28.04
CA THR A 373 25.84 -11.70 -27.88
C THR A 373 25.49 -11.93 -26.41
N TRP A 374 26.50 -12.10 -25.54
CA TRP A 374 26.28 -12.31 -24.12
C TRP A 374 25.76 -11.07 -23.40
N TRP A 375 26.12 -9.86 -23.87
CA TRP A 375 25.56 -8.62 -23.32
C TRP A 375 24.04 -8.54 -23.49
N PHE A 376 23.51 -8.88 -24.67
CA PHE A 376 22.06 -8.89 -24.90
C PHE A 376 21.35 -10.00 -24.12
N VAL A 377 21.96 -11.18 -24.03
CA VAL A 377 21.42 -12.30 -23.23
C VAL A 377 21.40 -11.98 -21.74
N LEU A 378 22.49 -11.42 -21.20
CA LEU A 378 22.58 -11.03 -19.79
C LEU A 378 21.64 -9.86 -19.47
N ALA A 379 21.56 -8.85 -20.35
CA ALA A 379 20.62 -7.74 -20.20
C ALA A 379 19.16 -8.23 -20.24
N GLY A 380 18.82 -9.09 -21.20
CA GLY A 380 17.48 -9.67 -21.33
C GLY A 380 17.11 -10.55 -20.13
N ALA A 381 18.01 -11.44 -19.70
CA ALA A 381 17.79 -12.32 -18.54
C ALA A 381 17.63 -11.52 -17.24
N ALA A 382 18.39 -10.45 -17.07
CA ALA A 382 18.31 -9.63 -15.88
C ALA A 382 17.11 -8.67 -15.88
N ILE A 383 16.72 -8.11 -17.02
CA ILE A 383 15.44 -7.38 -17.16
C ILE A 383 14.29 -8.34 -16.85
N ALA A 384 14.31 -9.57 -17.37
CA ALA A 384 13.31 -10.60 -17.05
C ALA A 384 13.31 -10.94 -15.55
N ALA A 385 14.48 -11.12 -14.92
CA ALA A 385 14.58 -11.38 -13.48
C ALA A 385 14.06 -10.20 -12.64
N GLN A 386 14.35 -8.95 -13.03
CA GLN A 386 13.80 -7.76 -12.40
C GLN A 386 12.29 -7.67 -12.60
N LEU A 387 11.78 -7.93 -13.80
CA LEU A 387 10.34 -7.95 -14.09
C LEU A 387 9.62 -9.02 -13.26
N VAL A 388 10.18 -10.24 -13.14
CA VAL A 388 9.61 -11.30 -12.30
C VAL A 388 9.68 -10.91 -10.82
N SER A 389 10.80 -10.36 -10.36
CA SER A 389 10.96 -9.89 -8.98
C SER A 389 9.96 -8.79 -8.64
N ARG A 390 9.85 -7.76 -9.50
CA ARG A 390 8.91 -6.65 -9.34
C ARG A 390 7.47 -7.12 -9.49
N ARG A 391 7.13 -7.97 -10.47
CA ARG A 391 5.78 -8.57 -10.56
C ARG A 391 5.43 -9.38 -9.32
N ARG A 392 6.38 -10.11 -8.72
CA ARG A 392 6.15 -10.78 -7.42
C ARG A 392 5.98 -9.75 -6.29
N PHE A 393 6.72 -8.66 -6.32
CA PHE A 393 6.62 -7.57 -5.35
C PHE A 393 5.25 -6.88 -5.39
N TYR A 394 4.81 -6.47 -6.58
CA TYR A 394 3.48 -5.90 -6.84
C TYR A 394 2.37 -6.96 -6.71
N GLY A 395 2.65 -8.23 -7.01
CA GLY A 395 1.71 -9.36 -6.89
C GLY A 395 1.38 -9.73 -5.44
N ARG A 396 2.32 -9.56 -4.49
CA ARG A 396 2.06 -9.72 -3.05
C ARG A 396 1.03 -8.72 -2.49
N ARG A 397 0.62 -7.71 -3.27
CA ARG A 397 -0.54 -6.84 -2.98
C ARG A 397 -1.85 -7.64 -2.93
N ARG A 398 -1.91 -8.81 -3.59
CA ARG A 398 -3.09 -9.69 -3.72
C ARG A 398 -3.28 -10.67 -2.55
N ASP A 399 -2.22 -10.98 -1.81
CA ASP A 399 -2.23 -12.00 -0.75
C ASP A 399 -2.29 -11.41 0.67
N LYS A 400 -2.65 -10.12 0.81
CA LYS A 400 -2.96 -9.55 2.12
C LYS A 400 -4.20 -10.24 2.70
N VAL A 401 -4.01 -11.36 3.38
CA VAL A 401 -4.87 -11.74 4.49
C VAL A 401 -4.49 -10.78 5.61
N MET A 402 -5.07 -9.59 5.55
CA MET A 402 -4.85 -8.40 6.40
C MET A 402 -3.41 -8.19 6.91
#